data_AF-A0AAD8KER7-F1
#
_entry.id   AF-A0AAD8KER7-F1
#
_cell.length_a   1.000
_cell.length_b   1.000
_cell.length_c   1.000
_cell.angle_alpha   90.00
_cell.angle_beta   90.00
_cell.angle_gamma   90.00
#
_symmetry.space_group_name_H-M   'P 1'
#
loop_
_entity.id
_entity.type
_entity.pdbx_description
1 polymer ?
#
loop_
_entity_poly.entity_id
_entity_poly.type
_entity_poly.pdbx_seq_one_letter_code
_entity_poly.pdbx_strand_id
1 'polypeptide(L)'
;MASQQQAERKISEEEKKNLDQRAAEGETVVPGGTRGKSLEAQERLAEGRSKGGQTRKKQLGTEGYKEMGKKGGRSSGGDREEEEEIPGGQSK
;
A
#
# COMPACT_ATOMS: atom_id res chain seq x y z
N MET A 1 13.44 29.72 -3.92
CA MET A 1 12.73 28.82 -4.85
C MET A 1 11.50 28.29 -4.12
N ALA A 2 10.31 28.55 -4.68
CA ALA A 2 9.03 28.28 -4.03
C ALA A 2 8.81 26.78 -3.80
N SER A 3 8.83 26.34 -2.54
CA SER A 3 8.31 25.03 -2.15
C SER A 3 6.80 25.11 -2.32
N GLN A 4 6.32 24.59 -3.45
CA GLN A 4 4.92 24.56 -3.80
C GLN A 4 4.14 23.94 -2.65
N GLN A 5 3.16 24.71 -2.20
CA GLN A 5 2.10 24.33 -1.28
C GLN A 5 1.69 22.89 -1.61
N GLN A 6 1.73 22.02 -0.59
CA GLN A 6 0.96 20.79 -0.61
C GLN A 6 -0.51 21.23 -0.70
N ALA A 7 -0.99 21.37 -1.93
CA ALA A 7 -2.38 21.61 -2.20
C ALA A 7 -3.10 20.34 -1.75
N GLU A 8 -3.76 20.42 -0.59
CA GLU A 8 -4.84 19.51 -0.24
C GLU A 8 -5.81 19.55 -1.43
N ARG A 9 -5.71 18.55 -2.31
CA ARG A 9 -6.69 18.35 -3.38
C ARG A 9 -8.00 18.05 -2.67
N LYS A 10 -8.80 19.09 -2.45
CA LYS A 10 -10.19 18.92 -2.04
C LYS A 10 -10.88 18.21 -3.19
N ILE A 11 -11.06 16.90 -3.04
CA ILE A 11 -11.80 16.06 -3.96
C ILE A 11 -13.20 16.68 -4.07
N SER A 12 -13.61 17.01 -5.29
CA SER A 12 -14.96 17.52 -5.55
C SER A 12 -16.00 16.49 -5.11
N GLU A 13 -17.18 16.95 -4.70
CA GLU A 13 -18.30 16.05 -4.37
C GLU A 13 -18.69 15.15 -5.56
N GLU A 14 -18.47 15.62 -6.79
CA GLU A 14 -18.68 14.81 -8.00
C GLU A 14 -17.62 13.72 -8.16
N GLU A 15 -16.36 14.06 -7.89
CA GLU A 15 -15.23 13.11 -7.95
C GLU A 15 -15.35 12.05 -6.84
N LYS A 16 -15.78 12.44 -5.63
CA LYS A 16 -16.09 11.48 -4.56
C LYS A 16 -17.16 10.48 -4.98
N LYS A 17 -18.25 10.96 -5.60
CA LYS A 17 -19.33 10.09 -6.10
C LYS A 17 -18.83 9.13 -7.18
N ASN A 18 -17.98 9.60 -8.10
CA ASN A 18 -17.38 8.74 -9.12
C ASN A 18 -16.51 7.64 -8.49
N LEU A 19 -15.67 8.01 -7.51
CA LEU A 19 -14.82 7.06 -6.79
C LEU A 19 -15.64 6.08 -5.95
N ASP A 20 -16.73 6.53 -5.33
CA ASP A 20 -17.67 5.68 -4.60
C ASP A 20 -18.36 4.67 -5.51
N GLN A 21 -18.79 5.08 -6.70
CA GLN A 21 -19.40 4.18 -7.68
C GLN A 21 -18.42 3.09 -8.11
N ARG A 22 -17.18 3.48 -8.46
CA ARG A 22 -16.11 2.54 -8.81
C ARG A 22 -15.80 1.57 -7.67
N ALA A 23 -15.72 2.07 -6.44
CA ALA A 23 -15.54 1.24 -5.25
C ALA A 23 -16.71 0.26 -5.05
N ALA A 24 -17.95 0.68 -5.32
CA ALA A 24 -19.13 -0.16 -5.23
C ALA A 24 -19.16 -1.27 -6.29
N GLU A 25 -18.64 -0.99 -7.49
CA GLU A 25 -18.40 -1.97 -8.57
C GLU A 25 -17.28 -2.97 -8.24
N GLY A 26 -16.58 -2.76 -7.12
CA GLY A 26 -15.51 -3.63 -6.61
C GLY A 26 -14.10 -3.19 -7.00
N GLU A 27 -13.95 -2.03 -7.65
CA GLU A 27 -12.65 -1.46 -7.96
C GLU A 27 -11.94 -0.98 -6.69
N THR A 28 -10.62 -1.15 -6.63
CA THR A 28 -9.81 -0.55 -5.57
C THR A 28 -9.39 0.86 -5.98
N VAL A 29 -10.05 1.87 -5.41
CA VAL A 29 -9.75 3.30 -5.62
C VAL A 29 -8.76 3.85 -4.59
N VAL A 30 -8.57 3.17 -3.45
CA VAL A 30 -7.54 3.51 -2.45
C VAL A 30 -6.56 2.33 -2.27
N PRO A 31 -5.26 2.53 -2.55
CA PRO A 31 -4.24 1.51 -2.33
C PRO A 31 -4.20 1.03 -0.87
N GLY A 32 -4.17 -0.29 -0.67
CA GLY A 32 -4.21 -0.87 0.67
C GLY A 32 -5.59 -0.82 1.33
N GLY A 33 -6.60 -0.24 0.68
CA GLY A 33 -7.99 -0.18 1.11
C GLY A 33 -8.88 -1.29 0.54
N THR A 34 -8.29 -2.29 -0.12
CA THR A 34 -9.00 -3.36 -0.82
C THR A 34 -10.08 -4.00 0.07
N ARG A 35 -11.26 -4.24 -0.50
CA ARG A 35 -12.49 -4.84 0.08
C ARG A 35 -13.56 -3.85 0.58
N GLY A 36 -13.29 -2.55 0.64
CA GLY A 36 -14.32 -1.53 0.89
C GLY A 36 -15.17 -1.24 -0.36
N LYS A 37 -16.49 -1.07 -0.21
CA LYS A 37 -17.44 -0.76 -1.30
C LYS A 37 -17.73 0.75 -1.46
N SER A 38 -16.94 1.60 -0.83
CA SER A 38 -16.97 3.06 -0.95
C SER A 38 -15.55 3.61 -0.77
N LEU A 39 -15.31 4.83 -1.24
CA LEU A 39 -14.06 5.57 -1.04
C LEU A 39 -13.70 5.61 0.45
N GLU A 40 -14.63 6.07 1.29
CA GLU A 40 -14.43 6.17 2.74
C GLU A 40 -14.10 4.81 3.37
N ALA A 41 -14.79 3.74 2.96
CA ALA A 41 -14.51 2.41 3.49
C ALA A 41 -13.10 1.94 3.13
N GLN A 42 -12.66 2.21 1.89
CA GLN A 42 -11.31 1.88 1.46
C GLN A 42 -10.25 2.74 2.16
N GLU A 43 -10.50 4.05 2.37
CA GLU A 43 -9.62 4.94 3.14
C GLU A 43 -9.42 4.43 4.57
N ARG A 44 -10.51 4.11 5.28
CA ARG A 44 -10.44 3.59 6.65
C ARG A 44 -9.70 2.26 6.74
N LEU A 45 -9.89 1.38 5.76
CA LEU A 45 -9.16 0.11 5.68
C LEU A 45 -7.66 0.32 5.44
N ALA A 46 -7.30 1.21 4.51
CA ALA A 46 -5.92 1.54 4.20
C ALA A 46 -5.21 2.16 5.42
N GLU A 47 -5.87 3.12 6.07
CA GLU A 47 -5.37 3.76 7.29
C GLU A 47 -5.19 2.73 8.42
N GLY A 48 -6.20 1.88 8.66
CA GLY A 48 -6.16 0.84 9.67
C GLY A 48 -5.02 -0.17 9.45
N ARG A 49 -4.82 -0.61 8.20
CA ARG A 49 -3.72 -1.51 7.82
C ARG A 49 -2.35 -0.85 7.99
N SER A 50 -2.21 0.41 7.60
CA SER A 50 -0.97 1.16 7.80
C SER A 50 -0.63 1.28 9.29
N LYS A 51 -1.58 1.72 10.12
CA LYS A 51 -1.41 1.82 11.58
C LYS A 51 -1.07 0.47 12.22
N GLY A 52 -1.78 -0.59 11.83
CA GLY A 52 -1.51 -1.96 12.29
C GLY A 52 -0.09 -2.42 11.94
N GLY A 53 0.35 -2.16 10.71
CA GLY A 53 1.71 -2.47 10.26
C GLY A 53 2.78 -1.72 11.04
N GLN A 54 2.58 -0.42 11.30
CA GLN A 54 3.52 0.36 12.14
C GLN A 54 3.59 -0.16 13.57
N THR A 55 2.47 -0.52 14.18
CA THR A 55 2.44 -1.14 15.51
C THR A 55 3.21 -2.46 15.50
N ARG A 56 3.00 -3.30 14.49
CA ARG A 56 3.71 -4.58 14.37
C ARG A 56 5.21 -4.40 14.14
N LYS A 57 5.59 -3.39 13.34
CA LYS A 57 7.00 -2.99 13.14
C LYS A 57 7.66 -2.55 14.45
N LYS A 58 6.97 -1.77 15.29
CA LYS A 58 7.49 -1.36 16.61
C LYS A 58 7.71 -2.55 17.54
N GLN A 59 6.81 -3.54 17.53
CA GLN A 59 6.92 -4.74 18.37
C GLN A 59 8.06 -5.67 17.94
N LEU A 60 8.26 -5.85 16.63
CA LEU A 60 9.24 -6.80 16.08
C LEU A 60 10.60 -6.18 15.78
N GLY A 61 10.70 -4.85 15.75
CA GLY A 61 11.82 -4.15 15.15
C GLY A 61 11.82 -4.22 13.62
N THR A 62 12.77 -3.52 13.00
CA THR A 62 12.86 -3.39 11.54
C THR A 62 13.13 -4.73 10.84
N GLU A 63 14.09 -5.52 11.35
CA GLU A 63 14.46 -6.79 10.73
C GLU A 63 13.35 -7.85 10.85
N GLY A 64 12.77 -8.01 12.05
CA GLY A 64 11.65 -8.94 12.25
C GLY A 64 10.42 -8.60 11.40
N TYR A 65 10.14 -7.31 11.19
CA TYR A 65 9.07 -6.88 10.28
C TYR A 65 9.37 -7.17 8.81
N LYS A 66 10.62 -6.98 8.37
CA LYS A 66 11.08 -7.25 7.00
C LYS A 66 10.99 -8.73 6.66
N GLU A 67 11.43 -9.60 7.58
CA GLU A 67 11.34 -11.06 7.42
C GLU A 67 9.88 -11.53 7.32
N MET A 68 9.02 -11.02 8.21
CA MET A 68 7.58 -11.30 8.18
C MET A 68 6.93 -10.87 6.85
N GLY A 69 7.27 -9.69 6.34
CA GLY A 69 6.79 -9.20 5.05
C GLY A 69 7.21 -10.08 3.89
N LYS A 70 8.48 -10.52 3.85
CA LYS A 70 8.99 -11.47 2.84
C LYS A 70 8.20 -12.78 2.87
N LYS A 71 7.94 -13.33 4.06
CA LYS A 71 7.20 -14.59 4.22
C LYS A 71 5.74 -14.46 3.76
N GLY A 72 5.07 -13.36 4.10
CA GLY A 72 3.69 -13.07 3.66
C GLY A 72 3.57 -12.85 2.15
N GLY A 73 4.57 -12.21 1.52
CA GLY A 73 4.63 -12.03 0.07
C GLY A 73 4.74 -13.36 -0.68
N ARG A 74 5.59 -14.27 -0.21
CA ARG A 74 5.76 -15.63 -0.78
C ARG A 74 4.49 -16.49 -0.71
N SER A 75 3.60 -16.21 0.24
CA SER A 75 2.34 -16.96 0.41
C SER A 75 1.16 -16.35 -0.36
N SER A 76 1.29 -15.13 -0.90
CA SER A 76 0.23 -14.40 -1.60
C SER A 76 0.53 -14.14 -3.09
N GLY A 77 1.78 -14.25 -3.52
CA GLY A 77 2.18 -14.39 -4.92
C GLY A 77 3.01 -15.66 -5.03
N GLY A 78 2.50 -16.66 -5.76
CA GLY A 78 3.12 -17.98 -5.89
C GLY A 78 4.62 -17.89 -6.15
N ASP A 79 5.36 -18.68 -5.38
CA ASP A 79 6.73 -19.15 -5.62
C ASP A 79 7.55 -18.30 -6.60
N ARG A 80 7.80 -17.02 -6.25
CA ARG A 80 9.03 -16.36 -6.70
C ARG A 80 10.16 -16.88 -5.83
N GLU A 81 10.59 -18.08 -6.18
CA GLU A 81 11.89 -18.62 -5.80
C GLU A 81 12.96 -17.62 -6.24
N GLU A 82 13.66 -17.09 -5.24
CA GLU A 82 15.09 -16.74 -5.26
C GLU A 82 15.64 -16.38 -6.64
N GLU A 83 15.39 -15.15 -7.10
CA GLU A 83 16.26 -14.58 -8.11
C GLU A 83 17.59 -14.22 -7.43
N GLU A 84 18.58 -15.03 -7.80
CA GLU A 84 20.01 -14.95 -7.50
C GLU A 84 20.55 -13.54 -7.25
N GLU A 85 21.59 -13.49 -6.41
CA GLU A 85 22.57 -12.41 -6.41
C GLU A 85 22.94 -12.06 -7.86
N ILE A 86 22.41 -10.96 -8.39
CA ILE A 86 22.97 -10.30 -9.57
C ILE A 86 24.41 -9.89 -9.20
N PRO A 87 25.46 -10.56 -9.74
CA PRO A 87 26.81 -10.10 -9.50
C PRO A 87 26.96 -8.84 -10.35
N GLY A 88 26.99 -7.68 -9.69
CA GLY A 88 27.31 -6.42 -10.32
C GLY A 88 28.62 -6.55 -11.08
N GLY A 89 28.52 -6.65 -12.41
CA GLY A 89 29.64 -6.85 -13.31
C GLY A 89 30.68 -5.75 -13.10
N GLN A 90 31.87 -6.16 -12.65
CA GLN A 90 33.06 -5.33 -12.74
C GLN A 90 33.38 -5.11 -14.21
N SER A 91 33.15 -3.90 -14.70
CA SER A 91 33.75 -3.44 -15.95
C SER A 91 35.08 -2.76 -15.60
N LYS A 92 36.18 -3.36 -16.05
CA LYS A 92 37.51 -2.74 -16.08
C LYS A 92 37.61 -1.73 -17.22
#